data_AF-A0A8T5SDQ1-F1
#
_entry.id   AF-A0A8T5SDQ1-F1
#
_cell.length_a   1.000
_cell.length_b   1.000
_cell.length_c   1.000
_cell.angle_alpha   90.00
_cell.angle_beta   90.00
_cell.angle_gamma   90.00
#
_symmetry.space_group_name_H-M   'P 1'
#
loop_
_entity.id
_entity.type
_entity.pdbx_description
1 polymer ?
#
loop_
_entity_poly.entity_id
_entity_poly.type
_entity_poly.pdbx_seq_one_letter_code
_entity_poly.pdbx_strand_id
1 'polypeptide(L)'
;LNLMPKYNIRILNCTDEEIGFYPGIRYLTEKDYVKGTIFSLDYSIEPIILMGTAGNLDVEVTTIGRSSHSGLSLLGVNALEEMIPILVELRKLKKKVELRQCKDIPGFP
;
A
#
# COMPACT_ATOMS: atom_id res chain seq x y z
N LEU A 1 31.38 -29.93 17.30
CA LEU A 1 30.70 -30.04 15.99
C LEU A 1 31.51 -29.24 14.98
N ASN A 2 32.13 -29.87 13.98
CA ASN A 2 32.99 -29.20 13.00
C ASN A 2 32.13 -28.62 11.86
N LEU A 3 31.32 -27.61 12.16
CA LEU A 3 30.35 -27.04 11.22
C LEU A 3 30.95 -25.84 10.49
N MET A 4 30.80 -25.82 9.16
CA MET A 4 31.09 -24.66 8.33
C MET A 4 29.79 -24.11 7.73
N PRO A 5 29.55 -22.79 7.80
CA PRO A 5 28.34 -22.19 7.24
C PRO A 5 28.36 -22.30 5.71
N LYS A 6 27.26 -22.82 5.14
CA LYS A 6 27.07 -22.88 3.68
C LYS A 6 26.71 -21.54 3.06
N TYR A 7 26.23 -20.59 3.87
CA TYR A 7 25.70 -19.31 3.42
C TYR A 7 26.21 -18.17 4.29
N ASN A 8 26.36 -16.99 3.67
CA ASN A 8 26.58 -15.74 4.38
C ASN A 8 25.24 -15.16 4.82
N ILE A 9 25.13 -14.77 6.08
CA ILE A 9 23.93 -14.15 6.63
C ILE A 9 24.13 -12.64 6.65
N ARG A 10 23.18 -11.89 6.07
CA ARG A 10 23.07 -10.43 6.22
C ARG A 10 21.80 -10.12 6.98
N ILE A 11 21.91 -9.26 7.98
CA ILE A 11 20.79 -8.77 8.78
C ILE A 11 20.60 -7.30 8.43
N LEU A 12 19.38 -6.95 8.00
CA LEU A 12 19.02 -5.60 7.58
C LEU A 12 17.92 -5.10 8.52
N ASN A 13 18.30 -4.25 9.47
CA ASN A 13 17.35 -3.68 10.43
C ASN A 13 16.96 -2.27 9.96
N CYS A 14 15.68 -2.07 9.71
CA CYS A 14 15.09 -0.77 9.37
C CYS A 14 14.08 -0.40 10.46
N THR A 15 13.93 0.90 10.74
CA THR A 15 13.13 1.40 11.87
C THR A 15 11.86 2.13 11.43
N ASP A 16 11.59 2.15 10.13
CA ASP A 16 10.66 3.06 9.47
C ASP A 16 9.61 2.33 8.61
N GLU A 17 9.44 1.02 8.83
CA GLU A 17 8.45 0.20 8.10
C GLU A 17 7.03 0.76 8.25
N GLU A 18 6.61 1.02 9.48
CA GLU A 18 5.26 1.51 9.84
C GLU A 18 4.92 2.92 9.32
N ILE A 19 5.90 3.65 8.78
CA ILE A 19 5.81 5.10 8.57
C ILE A 19 6.10 5.53 7.13
N GLY A 20 6.40 4.60 6.22
CA GLY A 20 7.17 4.93 5.00
C GLY A 20 6.55 4.59 3.65
N PHE A 21 6.28 5.62 2.84
CA PHE A 21 6.31 5.54 1.35
C PHE A 21 7.73 5.17 0.81
N TYR A 22 8.77 5.46 1.60
CA TYR A 22 10.18 5.23 1.30
C TYR A 22 10.91 4.61 2.50
N PRO A 23 10.63 3.34 2.85
CA PRO A 23 11.24 2.70 4.01
C PRO A 23 12.72 2.42 3.77
N GLY A 24 13.49 2.26 4.84
CA GLY A 24 14.94 2.01 4.79
C GLY A 24 15.30 0.77 3.97
N ILE A 25 14.42 -0.24 3.95
CA ILE A 25 14.63 -1.45 3.14
C ILE A 25 14.62 -1.13 1.63
N ARG A 26 13.80 -0.17 1.20
CA ARG A 26 13.80 0.33 -0.18
C ARG A 26 15.14 0.99 -0.49
N TYR A 27 15.61 1.90 0.37
CA TYR A 27 16.91 2.55 0.20
C TYR A 27 18.04 1.51 0.10
N LEU A 28 18.06 0.51 0.97
CA LEU A 28 19.06 -0.57 0.95
C LEU A 28 18.98 -1.40 -0.33
N THR A 29 17.78 -1.63 -0.86
CA THR A 29 17.57 -2.31 -2.14
C THR A 29 18.14 -1.48 -3.30
N GLU A 30 17.82 -0.18 -3.34
CA GLU A 30 18.31 0.76 -4.36
C GLU A 30 19.85 0.92 -4.35
N LYS A 31 20.49 0.68 -3.20
CA LYS A 31 21.95 0.67 -3.04
C LYS A 31 22.60 -0.70 -3.22
N ASP A 32 21.85 -1.70 -3.69
CA ASP A 32 22.34 -3.06 -3.92
C ASP A 32 22.88 -3.72 -2.63
N TYR A 33 22.32 -3.43 -1.46
CA TYR A 33 22.64 -4.14 -0.21
C TYR A 33 21.76 -5.39 0.00
N VAL A 34 20.56 -5.39 -0.57
CA VAL A 34 19.62 -6.51 -0.50
C VAL A 34 19.99 -7.54 -1.57
N LYS A 35 20.57 -8.67 -1.17
CA LYS A 35 21.08 -9.71 -2.09
C LYS A 35 20.77 -11.12 -1.63
N GLY A 36 20.49 -12.01 -2.58
CA GLY A 36 20.29 -13.45 -2.35
C GLY A 36 18.86 -13.77 -1.92
N THR A 37 18.69 -14.89 -1.20
CA THR A 37 17.40 -15.26 -0.62
C THR A 37 17.08 -14.37 0.57
N ILE A 38 15.90 -13.75 0.55
CA ILE A 38 15.47 -12.77 1.56
C ILE A 38 14.37 -13.42 2.41
N PHE A 39 14.49 -13.26 3.72
CA PHE A 39 13.43 -13.60 4.67
C PHE A 39 13.01 -12.32 5.37
N SER A 40 11.73 -11.93 5.21
CA SER A 40 11.13 -10.89 6.04
C SER A 40 10.59 -11.55 7.31
N LEU A 41 10.97 -11.02 8.47
CA LEU A 41 10.55 -11.53 9.79
C LEU A 41 9.49 -10.63 10.44
N ASP A 42 8.85 -9.77 9.64
CA ASP A 42 8.06 -8.63 10.11
C ASP A 42 6.56 -8.93 10.25
N TYR A 43 6.14 -10.19 10.09
CA TYR A 43 4.72 -10.55 10.04
C TYR A 43 4.18 -11.19 11.32
N SER A 44 4.80 -12.29 11.77
CA SER A 44 4.28 -13.09 12.89
C SER A 44 5.40 -13.85 13.60
N ILE A 45 5.19 -14.13 14.89
CA ILE A 45 6.03 -15.04 15.69
C ILE A 45 5.75 -16.52 15.38
N GLU A 46 4.63 -16.81 14.71
CA GLU A 46 4.26 -18.17 14.31
C GLU A 46 5.13 -18.66 13.15
N PRO A 47 5.38 -19.98 13.02
CA PRO A 47 6.25 -20.56 11.99
C PRO A 47 5.55 -20.61 10.62
N ILE A 48 5.11 -19.45 10.12
CA ILE A 48 4.32 -19.29 8.90
C ILE A 48 5.15 -18.48 7.90
N ILE A 49 5.27 -19.00 6.67
CA ILE A 49 5.88 -18.26 5.57
C ILE A 49 4.76 -17.59 4.77
N LEU A 50 4.69 -16.27 4.84
CA LEU A 50 3.75 -15.49 4.03
C LEU A 50 4.25 -15.44 2.58
N MET A 51 3.40 -15.85 1.64
CA MET A 51 3.73 -15.92 0.22
C MET A 51 3.54 -14.59 -0.53
N GLY A 52 2.85 -13.63 0.07
CA GLY A 52 2.65 -12.30 -0.51
C GLY A 52 1.71 -11.43 0.34
N THR A 53 1.76 -10.12 0.10
CA THR A 53 0.89 -9.11 0.71
C THR A 53 0.11 -8.37 -0.38
N ALA A 54 -1.01 -7.75 0.00
CA ALA A 54 -1.69 -6.83 -0.91
C ALA A 54 -0.81 -5.60 -1.13
N GLY A 55 -0.69 -5.16 -2.39
CA GLY A 55 -0.07 -3.88 -2.69
C GLY A 55 -0.91 -2.71 -2.20
N ASN A 56 -0.27 -1.55 -2.02
CA ASN A 56 -0.91 -0.29 -1.67
C ASN A 56 -0.96 0.64 -2.91
N LEU A 57 -2.08 1.36 -3.09
CA LEU A 57 -2.24 2.43 -4.07
C LEU A 57 -2.98 3.61 -3.39
N ASP A 58 -2.30 4.73 -3.28
CA ASP A 58 -2.86 6.00 -2.82
C ASP A 58 -3.17 6.92 -4.02
N VAL A 59 -4.39 7.46 -4.05
CA VAL A 59 -4.86 8.36 -5.12
C VAL A 59 -5.51 9.58 -4.50
N GLU A 60 -5.04 10.78 -4.88
CA GLU A 60 -5.68 12.04 -4.54
C GLU A 60 -6.60 12.49 -5.67
N VAL A 61 -7.85 12.83 -5.33
CA VAL A 61 -8.82 13.38 -6.28
C VAL A 61 -9.29 14.72 -5.76
N THR A 62 -9.11 15.77 -6.57
CA THR A 62 -9.50 17.13 -6.23
C THR A 62 -10.58 17.62 -7.19
N THR A 63 -11.72 18.05 -6.65
CA THR A 63 -12.74 18.76 -7.42
C THR A 63 -12.56 20.27 -7.29
N ILE A 64 -12.74 20.98 -8.40
CA ILE A 64 -12.58 22.44 -8.47
C ILE A 64 -13.89 23.04 -8.92
N GLY A 65 -14.46 23.91 -8.09
CA GLY A 65 -15.72 24.60 -8.33
C GLY A 65 -15.54 26.06 -8.73
N ARG A 66 -16.62 26.83 -8.61
CA ARG A 66 -16.65 28.27 -8.84
C ARG A 66 -17.39 28.95 -7.69
N SER A 67 -16.72 29.81 -6.95
CA SER A 67 -17.32 30.56 -5.83
C SER A 67 -18.42 31.51 -6.31
N SER A 68 -19.45 31.69 -5.50
CA SER A 68 -20.52 32.68 -5.71
C SER A 68 -20.99 33.24 -4.37
N HIS A 69 -21.67 34.38 -4.40
CA HIS A 69 -22.41 34.88 -3.25
C HIS A 69 -23.46 33.83 -2.83
N SER A 70 -23.60 33.56 -1.54
CA SER A 70 -24.50 32.50 -1.04
C SER A 70 -25.96 32.71 -1.44
N GLY A 71 -26.40 33.98 -1.54
CA GLY A 71 -27.72 34.34 -2.08
C GLY A 71 -27.91 34.21 -3.60
N LEU A 72 -26.85 33.88 -4.35
CA LEU A 72 -26.83 33.67 -5.80
C LEU A 72 -26.12 32.36 -6.16
N SER A 73 -26.39 31.30 -5.40
CA SER A 73 -25.75 29.98 -5.54
C SER A 73 -25.82 29.41 -6.97
N LEU A 74 -26.86 29.75 -7.73
CA LEU A 74 -27.04 29.40 -9.14
C LEU A 74 -25.90 29.86 -10.07
N LEU A 75 -25.13 30.88 -9.68
CA LEU A 75 -23.99 31.38 -10.45
C LEU A 75 -22.68 30.63 -10.12
N GLY A 76 -22.66 29.89 -9.01
CA GLY A 76 -21.51 29.11 -8.56
C GLY A 76 -21.52 27.67 -9.07
N VAL A 77 -20.43 26.95 -8.78
CA VAL A 77 -20.34 25.49 -8.90
C VAL A 77 -19.77 24.98 -7.59
N ASN A 78 -20.51 24.12 -6.90
CA ASN A 78 -20.10 23.61 -5.61
C ASN A 78 -19.15 22.41 -5.79
N ALA A 79 -17.86 22.62 -5.54
CA ALA A 79 -16.85 21.56 -5.64
C ALA A 79 -17.19 20.32 -4.79
N LEU A 80 -17.87 20.50 -3.65
CA LEU A 80 -18.28 19.41 -2.78
C LEU A 80 -19.37 18.55 -3.41
N GLU A 81 -20.31 19.18 -4.14
CA GLU A 81 -21.36 18.45 -4.87
C GLU A 81 -20.77 17.69 -6.06
N GLU A 82 -19.81 18.29 -6.79
CA GLU A 82 -19.10 17.63 -7.89
C GLU A 82 -18.28 16.41 -7.42
N MET A 83 -17.90 16.34 -6.14
CA MET A 83 -17.22 15.17 -5.56
C MET A 83 -18.17 13.99 -5.33
N ILE A 84 -19.47 14.25 -5.15
CA ILE A 84 -20.47 13.21 -4.86
C ILE A 84 -20.51 12.10 -5.93
N PRO A 85 -20.64 12.39 -7.25
CA PRO A 85 -20.68 11.32 -8.26
C PRO A 85 -19.40 10.48 -8.27
N ILE A 86 -18.23 11.09 -8.05
CA ILE A 86 -16.95 10.37 -7.95
C ILE A 86 -16.99 9.39 -6.77
N LEU A 87 -17.42 9.86 -5.59
CA LEU A 87 -17.52 9.01 -4.40
C LEU A 87 -18.51 7.85 -4.60
N VAL A 88 -19.64 8.10 -5.27
CA VAL A 88 -20.62 7.05 -5.60
C VAL A 88 -19.99 5.96 -6.47
N GLU A 89 -19.25 6.33 -7.52
CA GLU A 89 -18.58 5.35 -8.38
C GLU A 89 -17.44 4.62 -7.66
N LEU A 90 -16.68 5.30 -6.80
CA LEU A 90 -15.65 4.66 -5.97
C LEU A 90 -16.25 3.62 -5.01
N ARG A 91 -17.42 3.91 -4.42
CA ARG A 91 -18.13 2.92 -3.57
C ARG A 91 -18.62 1.72 -4.37
N LYS A 92 -19.02 1.90 -5.63
CA LYS A 92 -19.38 0.77 -6.51
C LYS A 92 -18.15 -0.04 -6.89
N LEU A 93 -17.03 0.62 -7.18
CA LEU A 93 -15.76 -0.02 -7.50
C LEU A 93 -15.25 -0.85 -6.31
N LYS A 94 -15.31 -0.32 -5.08
CA LYS A 94 -14.95 -1.02 -3.85
C LYS A 94 -15.57 -2.41 -3.78
N LYS A 95 -16.90 -2.50 -3.96
CA LYS A 95 -17.63 -3.78 -3.96
C LYS A 95 -17.11 -4.78 -4.99
N LYS A 96 -16.65 -4.31 -6.15
CA LYS A 96 -16.07 -5.18 -7.19
C LYS A 96 -14.65 -5.63 -6.85
N VAL A 97 -13.86 -4.77 -6.21
CA VAL A 97 -12.46 -5.05 -5.85
C VAL A 97 -12.38 -6.00 -4.67
N GLU A 98 -13.24 -5.84 -3.65
CA GLU A 98 -13.30 -6.72 -2.46
C GLU A 98 -13.61 -8.19 -2.79
N LEU A 99 -14.22 -8.45 -3.95
CA LEU A 99 -14.51 -9.80 -4.42
C LEU A 99 -13.34 -10.45 -5.19
N ARG A 100 -12.29 -9.71 -5.48
CA ARG A 100 -11.13 -10.24 -6.21
C ARG A 100 -10.31 -11.12 -5.29
N GLN A 101 -9.88 -12.26 -5.81
CA GLN A 101 -8.96 -13.16 -5.13
C GLN A 101 -7.80 -13.47 -6.06
N CYS A 102 -6.60 -13.64 -5.47
CA CYS A 102 -5.46 -14.12 -6.22
C CYS A 102 -5.69 -15.60 -6.57
N LYS A 103 -5.40 -15.96 -7.82
CA LYS A 103 -5.51 -17.35 -8.28
C LYS A 103 -4.43 -18.23 -7.68
N ASP A 104 -3.24 -17.66 -7.48
CA ASP A 104 -2.02 -18.41 -7.16
C ASP A 104 -1.66 -18.36 -5.68
N ILE A 105 -2.13 -17.35 -4.95
CA ILE A 105 -1.84 -17.15 -3.52
C ILE A 105 -3.17 -17.16 -2.76
N PRO A 106 -3.42 -18.13 -1.86
CA PRO A 106 -4.62 -18.14 -1.06
C PRO A 106 -4.65 -16.94 -0.11
N GLY A 107 -5.83 -16.34 0.08
CA GLY A 107 -6.02 -15.32 1.09
C GLY A 107 -5.76 -15.89 2.49
N PHE A 108 -5.04 -15.15 3.32
CA PHE A 108 -4.90 -15.48 4.73
C PHE A 108 -6.23 -15.17 5.46
N PRO A 109 -6.74 -16.06 6.33
CA PRO A 109 -7.97 -15.83 7.10
C PRO A 109 -7.87 -14.67 8.08
#